data_AF-A0A812ZW40-F1
#
_entry.id   AF-A0A812ZW40-F1
#
_cell.length_a   1.000
_cell.length_b   1.000
_cell.length_c   1.000
_cell.angle_alpha   90.00
_cell.angle_beta   90.00
_cell.angle_gamma   90.00
#
_symmetry.space_group_name_H-M   'P 1'
#
loop_
_entity.id
_entity.type
_entity.pdbx_description
1 polymer ?
#
loop_
_entity_poly.entity_id
_entity_poly.type
_entity_poly.pdbx_seq_one_letter_code
_entity_poly.pdbx_strand_id
1 'polypeptide(L)'
;MITTRESSRPVRCATHGTGTDSNRQCTYNAERVIGNGTFGIVYSAHIVETNETVAIKKVFVDRRYRNRELQVWREMHHPNIVTLKHAFYTSGDSPDELYLNMVMEYVPETVYCVMKRFGTLSLALECQVVIWWQ
;
A
#
# COMPACT_ATOMS: atom_id res chain seq x y z
N MET A 1 20.44 19.73 -11.79
CA MET A 1 20.18 19.87 -10.35
C MET A 1 18.92 19.08 -10.04
N ILE A 2 19.07 17.83 -9.59
CA ILE A 2 17.93 17.00 -9.19
C ILE A 2 17.72 17.29 -7.70
N THR A 3 16.64 17.97 -7.36
CA THR A 3 16.30 18.36 -5.99
C THR A 3 15.82 17.13 -5.20
N THR A 4 16.75 16.47 -4.52
CA THR A 4 16.47 15.53 -3.44
C THR A 4 16.11 16.33 -2.18
N ARG A 5 14.85 16.77 -2.04
CA ARG A 5 14.34 17.37 -0.80
C ARG A 5 12.87 17.07 -0.58
N GLU A 6 12.54 15.80 -0.41
CA GLU A 6 11.26 15.43 0.20
C GLU A 6 11.37 14.06 0.88
N SER A 7 12.32 13.94 1.80
CA SER A 7 12.33 12.84 2.75
C SER A 7 12.05 13.39 4.15
N SER A 8 11.25 12.64 4.92
CA SER A 8 11.17 12.69 6.40
C SER A 8 10.12 13.60 7.06
N ARG A 9 8.97 13.92 6.44
CA ARG A 9 7.83 14.41 7.25
C ARG A 9 6.88 13.25 7.56
N PRO A 10 6.65 12.91 8.84
CA PRO A 10 5.67 11.91 9.21
C PRO A 10 4.29 12.29 8.67
N VAL A 11 3.64 11.36 7.96
CA VAL A 11 2.24 11.55 7.56
C VAL A 11 1.38 11.11 8.74
N ARG A 12 0.67 12.06 9.34
CA ARG A 12 -0.29 11.80 10.41
C ARG A 12 -1.67 11.58 9.81
N CYS A 13 -2.21 10.38 9.96
CA CYS A 13 -3.55 10.06 9.48
C CYS A 13 -4.46 9.73 10.65
N ALA A 14 -5.57 10.46 10.77
CA ALA A 14 -6.68 10.05 11.62
C ALA A 14 -7.53 9.03 10.85
N THR A 15 -7.58 7.77 11.31
CA THR A 15 -8.40 6.75 10.65
C THR A 15 -9.81 6.75 11.21
N HIS A 16 -10.82 6.85 10.35
CA HIS A 16 -12.20 6.50 10.70
C HIS A 16 -12.38 5.02 10.38
N GLY A 17 -12.11 4.15 11.36
CA GLY A 17 -12.26 2.71 11.22
C GLY A 17 -13.74 2.29 11.15
N THR A 18 -14.07 1.40 10.22
CA THR A 18 -15.30 0.61 10.26
C THR A 18 -14.96 -0.77 10.83
N GLY A 19 -15.24 -0.99 12.12
CA GLY A 19 -15.08 -2.27 12.82
C GLY A 19 -14.21 -2.21 14.07
N THR A 20 -14.86 -2.19 15.25
CA THR A 20 -14.38 -2.44 16.63
C THR A 20 -13.10 -1.81 17.17
N ASP A 21 -12.33 -1.04 16.41
CA ASP A 21 -11.15 -0.33 16.93
C ASP A 21 -11.33 1.20 16.82
N SER A 22 -11.67 1.77 17.96
CA SER A 22 -11.85 3.18 18.25
C SER A 22 -10.71 4.03 17.68
N ASN A 23 -11.00 4.89 16.70
CA ASN A 23 -10.25 6.10 16.32
C ASN A 23 -8.73 6.07 16.61
N ARG A 24 -8.01 5.08 16.06
CA ARG A 24 -6.55 5.00 16.22
C ARG A 24 -5.90 5.94 15.22
N GLN A 25 -5.32 7.02 15.74
CA GLN A 25 -4.47 7.89 14.96
C GLN A 25 -3.11 7.20 14.79
N CYS A 26 -2.72 6.94 13.55
CA CYS A 26 -1.45 6.31 13.23
C CYS A 26 -0.57 7.32 12.50
N THR A 27 0.71 7.33 12.88
CA THR A 27 1.73 8.13 12.22
C THR A 27 2.61 7.19 11.41
N TYR A 28 2.77 7.48 10.12
CA TYR A 28 3.62 6.71 9.23
C TYR A 28 4.92 7.48 8.97
N ASN A 29 6.04 6.80 9.06
CA ASN A 29 7.36 7.35 8.77
C ASN A 29 8.09 6.51 7.70
N ALA A 30 9.05 7.15 7.04
CA ALA A 30 9.94 6.61 6.02
C ALA A 30 9.26 5.84 4.89
N GLU A 31 8.96 6.55 3.79
CA GLU A 31 8.37 5.97 2.59
C GLU A 31 9.48 5.57 1.60
N ARG A 32 9.83 4.28 1.56
CA ARG A 32 10.64 3.73 0.46
C ARG A 32 9.70 3.20 -0.61
N VAL A 33 9.86 3.63 -1.86
CA VAL A 33 9.13 2.99 -2.97
C VAL A 33 9.62 1.55 -3.15
N ILE A 34 8.71 0.58 -3.04
CA ILE A 34 8.97 -0.85 -3.21
C ILE A 34 8.35 -1.43 -4.48
N GLY A 35 7.44 -0.70 -5.12
CA GLY A 35 6.82 -1.12 -6.38
C GLY A 35 6.13 0.03 -7.08
N ASN A 36 6.20 0.02 -8.40
CA ASN A 36 5.43 0.89 -9.28
C ASN A 36 4.54 0.01 -10.14
N GLY A 37 3.22 0.18 -10.04
CA GLY A 37 2.24 -0.51 -10.86
C GLY A 37 1.44 0.47 -11.70
N THR A 38 0.63 -0.05 -12.63
CA THR A 38 -0.25 0.75 -13.49
C THR A 38 -1.23 1.63 -12.70
N PHE A 39 -1.69 1.15 -11.53
CA PHE A 39 -2.70 1.84 -10.71
C PHE A 39 -2.12 2.69 -9.59
N GLY A 40 -0.80 2.78 -9.48
CA GLY A 40 -0.18 3.62 -8.47
C GLY A 40 1.14 3.08 -7.94
N ILE A 41 1.52 3.63 -6.79
CA ILE A 41 2.83 3.43 -6.18
C ILE A 41 2.67 2.71 -4.85
N VAL A 42 3.60 1.80 -4.57
CA VAL A 42 3.69 1.10 -3.29
C VAL A 42 4.88 1.58 -2.51
N TYR A 43 4.62 1.99 -1.29
CA TYR A 43 5.62 2.40 -0.33
C TYR A 43 5.74 1.36 0.76
N SER A 44 6.96 1.05 1.19
CA SER A 44 7.21 0.51 2.51
C SER A 44 7.27 1.67 3.48
N ALA A 45 6.61 1.54 4.63
CA ALA A 45 6.61 2.52 5.71
C ALA A 45 6.63 1.83 7.07
N HIS A 46 6.94 2.57 8.12
CA HIS A 46 6.80 2.11 9.50
C HIS A 46 5.74 2.90 10.26
N ILE A 47 4.93 2.19 11.03
CA ILE A 47 4.02 2.78 12.00
C ILE A 47 4.85 3.22 13.20
N VAL A 48 4.81 4.51 13.55
CA VAL A 48 5.65 5.06 14.63
C VAL A 48 5.26 4.49 15.98
N GLU A 49 3.98 4.26 16.22
CA GLU A 49 3.45 3.83 17.51
C GLU A 49 3.78 2.37 17.83
N THR A 50 3.80 1.50 16.83
CA THR A 50 4.03 0.05 17.00
C THR A 50 5.39 -0.41 16.49
N ASN A 51 6.12 0.45 15.78
CA ASN A 51 7.33 0.12 15.01
C ASN A 51 7.11 -1.02 14.00
N GLU A 52 5.86 -1.25 13.59
CA GLU A 52 5.50 -2.26 12.62
C GLU A 52 5.81 -1.77 11.19
N THR A 53 6.41 -2.63 10.37
CA THR A 53 6.61 -2.36 8.94
C THR A 53 5.35 -2.71 8.17
N VAL A 54 4.88 -1.78 7.34
CA VAL A 54 3.69 -1.91 6.52
C VAL A 54 3.99 -1.55 5.06
N ALA A 55 3.17 -2.06 4.15
CA ALA A 55 3.13 -1.57 2.79
C ALA A 55 1.91 -0.67 2.59
N ILE A 56 2.08 0.43 1.85
CA ILE A 56 1.03 1.41 1.56
C ILE A 56 0.89 1.51 0.05
N LYS A 57 -0.23 1.03 -0.48
CA LYS A 57 -0.62 1.18 -1.88
C LYS A 57 -1.37 2.51 -2.04
N LYS A 58 -0.74 3.49 -2.71
CA LYS A 58 -1.33 4.81 -3.02
C LYS A 58 -1.87 4.80 -4.45
N VAL A 59 -3.17 5.01 -4.60
CA VAL A 59 -3.90 4.94 -5.87
C VAL A 59 -4.62 6.27 -6.10
N PHE A 60 -4.53 6.80 -7.32
CA PHE A 60 -5.32 7.95 -7.73
C PHE A 60 -6.79 7.56 -7.83
N VAL A 61 -7.67 8.35 -7.23
CA VAL A 61 -9.12 8.08 -7.20
C VAL A 61 -9.82 9.04 -8.15
N ASP A 62 -10.38 8.47 -9.21
CA ASP A 62 -11.40 9.18 -9.99
C ASP A 62 -12.70 9.23 -9.17
N ARG A 63 -13.16 10.44 -8.85
CA ARG A 63 -14.39 10.68 -8.06
C ARG A 63 -15.64 10.02 -8.66
N ARG A 64 -15.63 9.67 -9.94
CA ARG A 64 -16.75 9.02 -10.63
C ARG A 64 -16.85 7.52 -10.32
N TYR A 65 -15.78 6.90 -9.83
CA TYR A 65 -15.71 5.46 -9.63
C TYR A 65 -15.42 5.08 -8.18
N ARG A 66 -16.14 4.07 -7.68
CA ARG A 66 -15.82 3.44 -6.40
C ARG A 66 -14.75 2.39 -6.61
N ASN A 67 -13.72 2.39 -5.75
CA ASN A 67 -12.67 1.39 -5.79
C ASN A 67 -13.21 0.04 -5.29
N ARG A 68 -13.41 -0.90 -6.23
CA ARG A 68 -13.95 -2.24 -5.94
C ARG A 68 -12.95 -3.10 -5.16
N GLU A 69 -11.64 -2.89 -5.35
CA GLU A 69 -10.61 -3.65 -4.62
C GLU A 69 -10.77 -3.45 -3.11
N LEU A 70 -10.92 -2.20 -2.67
CA LEU A 70 -11.09 -1.89 -1.26
C LEU A 70 -12.33 -2.56 -0.65
N GLN A 71 -13.42 -2.67 -1.42
CA GLN A 71 -14.64 -3.33 -0.95
C GLN A 71 -14.41 -4.82 -0.72
N VAL A 72 -13.83 -5.51 -1.69
CA VAL A 72 -13.51 -6.94 -1.57
C VAL A 72 -12.54 -7.16 -0.41
N TRP A 73 -11.47 -6.36 -0.34
CA TRP A 73 -10.41 -6.57 0.64
C TRP A 73 -10.88 -6.40 2.09
N ARG A 74 -11.84 -5.50 2.34
CA ARG A 74 -12.48 -5.34 3.66
C ARG A 74 -13.19 -6.60 4.16
N GLU A 75 -13.57 -7.50 3.25
CA GLU A 75 -14.27 -8.73 3.58
C GLU A 75 -13.30 -9.92 3.71
N MET A 76 -12.04 -9.79 3.27
CA MET A 76 -11.06 -10.88 3.25
C MET A 76 -10.30 -10.99 4.59
N HIS A 77 -10.45 -12.14 5.26
CA HIS A 77 -9.71 -12.47 6.47
C HIS A 77 -9.22 -13.92 6.40
N HIS A 78 -7.95 -14.12 6.04
CA HIS A 78 -7.37 -15.46 5.89
C HIS A 78 -5.85 -15.42 6.07
N PRO A 79 -5.23 -16.43 6.72
CA PRO A 79 -3.77 -16.45 6.97
C PRO A 79 -2.90 -16.42 5.72
N ASN A 80 -3.44 -16.79 4.55
CA ASN A 80 -2.72 -16.76 3.27
C ASN A 80 -3.08 -15.56 2.38
N ILE A 81 -3.81 -14.58 2.91
CA ILE A 81 -4.16 -13.35 2.21
C ILE A 81 -3.61 -12.18 3.01
N VAL A 82 -2.91 -11.29 2.33
CA VAL A 82 -2.36 -10.09 2.95
C VAL A 82 -3.50 -9.28 3.57
N THR A 83 -3.37 -8.95 4.85
CA THR A 83 -4.44 -8.28 5.60
C THR A 83 -4.41 -6.78 5.32
N LEU A 84 -5.59 -6.21 5.00
CA LEU A 84 -5.80 -4.77 5.00
C LEU A 84 -5.95 -4.28 6.45
N LYS A 85 -5.02 -3.46 6.91
CA LYS A 85 -5.04 -2.89 8.26
C LYS A 85 -5.90 -1.63 8.30
N HIS A 86 -5.61 -0.69 7.39
CA HIS A 86 -6.27 0.62 7.35
C HIS A 86 -6.45 1.09 5.91
N ALA A 87 -7.40 1.99 5.69
CA ALA A 87 -7.53 2.71 4.43
C ALA A 87 -7.93 4.16 4.71
N PHE A 88 -7.28 5.11 4.04
CA PHE A 88 -7.54 6.54 4.21
C PHE A 88 -7.31 7.32 2.92
N TYR A 89 -7.95 8.47 2.81
CA TYR A 89 -7.79 9.36 1.66
C TYR A 89 -6.83 10.50 1.98
N THR A 90 -6.05 10.92 0.99
CA THR A 90 -5.18 12.10 1.05
C THR A 90 -5.40 12.96 -0.19
N SER A 91 -5.47 14.27 -0.02
CA SER A 91 -5.45 15.20 -1.16
C SER A 91 -4.07 15.25 -1.81
N GLY A 92 -4.03 15.46 -3.12
CA GLY A 92 -2.80 15.76 -3.86
C GLY A 92 -2.38 17.21 -3.75
N ASP A 93 -1.45 17.60 -4.64
CA ASP A 93 -1.00 18.99 -4.77
C ASP A 93 -2.10 19.88 -5.37
N SER A 94 -2.91 19.30 -6.26
CA SER A 94 -4.09 19.96 -6.82
C SER A 94 -5.35 19.65 -5.99
N PRO A 95 -6.29 20.61 -5.83
CA PRO A 95 -7.50 20.44 -5.01
C PRO A 95 -8.46 19.35 -5.53
N ASP A 96 -8.36 18.99 -6.81
CA ASP A 96 -9.16 17.95 -7.43
C ASP A 96 -8.52 16.56 -7.33
N GLU A 97 -7.25 16.48 -6.94
CA GLU A 97 -6.55 15.22 -6.79
C GLU A 97 -6.86 14.58 -5.45
N LEU A 98 -7.37 13.36 -5.52
CA LEU A 98 -7.66 12.53 -4.36
C LEU A 98 -6.94 11.20 -4.52
N TYR A 99 -6.24 10.78 -3.47
CA TYR A 99 -5.57 9.49 -3.43
C TYR A 99 -6.18 8.62 -2.33
N LEU A 100 -6.39 7.34 -2.63
CA LEU A 100 -6.69 6.31 -1.66
C LEU A 100 -5.39 5.61 -1.26
N ASN A 101 -5.12 5.55 0.03
CA ASN A 101 -3.99 4.86 0.61
C ASN A 101 -4.50 3.63 1.34
N MET A 102 -4.09 2.44 0.87
CA MET A 102 -4.40 1.16 1.48
C MET A 102 -3.18 0.66 2.25
N VAL A 103 -3.29 0.59 3.58
CA VAL A 103 -2.24 0.12 4.48
C VAL A 103 -2.42 -1.37 4.72
N MET A 104 -1.39 -2.13 4.40
CA MET A 104 -1.40 -3.58 4.41
C MET A 104 -0.14 -4.13 5.08
N GLU A 105 -0.21 -5.41 5.46
CA GLU A 105 0.96 -6.13 5.93
C GLU A 105 2.11 -6.11 4.90
N TYR A 106 3.33 -5.91 5.38
CA TYR A 106 4.52 -5.94 4.54
C TYR A 106 5.04 -7.38 4.38
N VAL A 107 5.10 -7.86 3.14
CA VAL A 107 5.71 -9.15 2.80
C VAL A 107 7.07 -8.89 2.11
N PRO A 108 8.19 -9.36 2.67
CA PRO A 108 9.53 -8.96 2.23
C PRO A 108 9.95 -9.54 0.89
N GLU A 109 9.40 -10.70 0.49
CA GLU A 109 9.76 -11.39 -0.74
C GLU A 109 8.53 -11.83 -1.52
N THR A 110 8.66 -11.82 -2.85
CA THR A 110 7.67 -12.40 -3.74
C THR A 110 8.17 -13.73 -4.27
N VAL A 111 7.24 -14.61 -4.65
CA VAL A 111 7.55 -15.89 -5.30
C VAL A 111 8.44 -15.66 -6.54
N TYR A 112 8.21 -14.58 -7.29
CA TYR A 112 9.06 -14.16 -8.41
C TYR A 112 10.53 -13.97 -8.02
N CYS A 113 10.78 -13.21 -6.96
CA CYS A 113 12.13 -12.93 -6.48
C CYS A 113 12.85 -14.22 -6.09
N VAL A 114 12.14 -15.12 -5.41
CA VAL A 114 12.67 -16.43 -5.01
C VAL A 114 12.99 -17.28 -6.25
N MET A 115 12.03 -17.44 -7.16
CA MET A 115 12.19 -18.21 -8.40
C MET A 115 13.36 -17.71 -9.25
N LYS A 116 13.51 -16.39 -9.38
CA LYS A 116 14.61 -15.77 -10.13
C LYS A 116 15.98 -16.09 -9.52
N ARG A 117 16.09 -16.17 -8.19
CA ARG A 117 17.35 -16.55 -7.51
C ARG A 117 17.76 -17.99 -7.76
N PHE A 118 16.81 -18.90 -7.87
CA PHE A 118 17.08 -20.32 -8.09
C PHE A 118 17.30 -20.69 -9.56
N GLY A 119 17.23 -19.73 -10.49
CA GLY A 119 17.51 -19.95 -11.91
C GLY A 119 16.50 -20.84 -12.64
N THR A 120 15.40 -21.22 -11.98
CA THR A 120 14.47 -22.26 -12.46
C THR A 120 13.49 -21.76 -13.53
N LEU A 121 13.48 -20.47 -13.90
CA LEU A 121 12.50 -19.94 -14.86
C LEU A 121 13.12 -19.05 -15.95
N SER A 122 13.05 -19.56 -17.19
CA SER A 122 13.05 -18.77 -18.43
C SER A 122 11.63 -18.52 -18.97
N LEU A 123 10.59 -18.72 -18.16
CA LEU A 123 9.22 -18.40 -18.59
C LEU A 123 8.91 -16.98 -18.14
N ALA A 124 8.38 -16.20 -19.09
CA ALA A 124 7.73 -14.92 -18.89
C ALA A 124 6.49 -15.07 -18.01
N LEU A 125 6.69 -15.46 -16.75
CA LEU A 125 5.72 -15.29 -15.70
C LEU A 125 5.88 -13.84 -15.26
N GLU A 126 5.07 -12.96 -15.86
CA GLU A 126 4.62 -11.77 -15.16
C GLU A 126 4.00 -12.28 -13.86
N CYS A 127 4.78 -12.30 -12.78
CA CYS A 127 4.37 -12.92 -11.53
C CYS A 127 3.24 -12.12 -10.89
N GLN A 128 2.02 -12.46 -11.29
CA GLN A 128 0.79 -12.18 -10.59
C GLN A 128 0.58 -13.27 -9.54
N VAL A 129 1.25 -13.17 -8.40
CA VAL A 129 0.81 -13.89 -7.20
C VAL A 129 0.87 -12.90 -6.04
N VAL A 130 -0.31 -12.31 -5.79
CA VAL A 130 -0.72 -11.44 -4.67
C VAL A 130 0.16 -10.17 -4.58
N ILE A 131 -0.21 -8.97 -5.05
CA ILE A 131 -1.38 -8.14 -4.74
C ILE A 131 -1.55 -7.08 -5.86
N TRP A 132 -1.57 -7.45 -7.14
CA TRP A 132 -1.86 -6.49 -8.22
C TRP A 132 -2.58 -7.23 -9.34
N TRP A 133 -3.90 -7.11 -9.41
CA TRP A 133 -4.68 -7.70 -10.50
C TRP A 133 -5.55 -6.65 -11.18
N GLN A 134 -5.34 -6.58 -12.50
CA GLN A 134 -5.92 -5.72 -13.55
C GLN A 134 -5.53 -4.27 -13.49
#